data_AF-A0AAV9T2F7-F1
#
_entry.id   AF-A0AAV9T2F7-F1
#
_cell.length_a   1.000
_cell.length_b   1.000
_cell.length_c   1.000
_cell.angle_alpha   90.00
_cell.angle_beta   90.00
_cell.angle_gamma   90.00
#
_symmetry.space_group_name_H-M   'P 1'
#
loop_
_entity.id
_entity.type
_entity.pdbx_description
1 polymer ?
#
loop_
_entity_poly.entity_id
_entity_poly.type
_entity_poly.pdbx_seq_one_letter_code
_entity_poly.pdbx_strand_id
1 'polypeptide(L)'
;MPVQSKPIPALYTVYVLRSTVRHASLYIGSTPNPPRRLKQHNGEARGGAARTSRMSLRPWEMVGLVSGFPGMVAALKFEWALNNPHLSLHIPSASRITVSNGVKKNGHPRRPRMSLPSILSNLQLLLSVPSFRRWPLTLHFFAKDVYKAWLSSSADSTEPIPNTLGVVTDFGPDPTASSSDDAAWGIHALPLDYVPIKADCWRYAPTKPAKASAIFHAGVVICSATRRTNKPWFLFRVVAPSVRVMFGGSI
;
A
#
# COMPACT_ATOMS: atom_id res chain seq x y z
N MET A 1 18.05 -11.26 15.77
CA MET A 1 17.28 -10.65 14.65
C MET A 1 17.95 -9.34 14.30
N PRO A 2 18.39 -9.10 13.04
CA PRO A 2 18.96 -7.82 12.67
C PRO A 2 17.90 -6.73 12.84
N VAL A 3 18.22 -5.70 13.61
CA VAL A 3 17.34 -4.54 13.81
C VAL A 3 17.23 -3.80 12.48
N GLN A 4 16.01 -3.57 12.00
CA GLN A 4 15.81 -2.67 10.85
C GLN A 4 16.16 -1.25 11.28
N SER A 5 17.26 -0.72 10.75
CA SER A 5 17.75 0.62 11.06
C SER A 5 17.10 1.73 10.23
N LYS A 6 16.39 1.38 9.16
CA LYS A 6 15.77 2.34 8.23
C LYS A 6 14.31 2.60 8.62
N PRO A 7 13.84 3.85 8.57
CA PRO A 7 12.44 4.16 8.79
C PRO A 7 11.57 3.56 7.67
N ILE A 8 10.26 3.48 7.93
CA ILE A 8 9.26 3.15 6.91
C ILE A 8 9.39 4.16 5.77
N PRO A 9 9.59 3.72 4.51
CA PRO A 9 9.79 4.62 3.38
C PRO A 9 8.56 5.50 3.13
N ALA A 10 8.78 6.75 2.71
CA ALA A 10 7.71 7.67 2.31
C ALA A 10 6.81 7.08 1.24
N LEU A 11 7.43 6.54 0.19
CA LEU A 11 6.75 5.83 -0.87
C LEU A 11 7.57 4.60 -1.26
N TYR A 12 6.87 3.47 -1.34
CA TYR A 12 7.36 2.28 -2.02
C TYR A 12 6.19 1.65 -2.74
N THR A 13 6.40 1.30 -4.02
CA THR A 13 5.33 0.79 -4.86
C THR A 13 5.73 -0.48 -5.60
N VAL A 14 4.71 -1.28 -5.93
CA VAL A 14 4.79 -2.36 -6.91
C VAL A 14 3.86 -1.98 -8.05
N TYR A 15 4.40 -1.88 -9.27
CA TYR A 15 3.68 -1.36 -10.43
C TYR A 15 3.49 -2.43 -11.51
N VAL A 16 2.48 -2.19 -12.35
CA VAL A 16 2.26 -2.91 -13.61
C VAL A 16 2.54 -1.94 -14.76
N LEU A 17 3.52 -2.29 -15.57
CA LEU A 17 3.88 -1.63 -16.81
C LEU A 17 3.17 -2.29 -17.99
N ARG A 18 2.71 -1.47 -18.92
CA ARG A 18 2.17 -1.89 -20.21
C ARG A 18 2.90 -1.14 -21.32
N SER A 19 3.18 -1.81 -22.43
CA SER A 19 3.65 -1.15 -23.64
C SER A 19 2.46 -0.49 -24.35
N THR A 20 2.62 0.77 -24.77
CA THR A 20 1.59 1.47 -25.55
C THR A 20 1.48 0.91 -26.98
N VAL A 21 2.60 0.42 -27.53
CA VAL A 21 2.67 -0.19 -28.86
C VAL A 21 2.03 -1.59 -28.87
N ARG A 22 2.28 -2.38 -27.82
CA ARG A 22 1.73 -3.74 -27.71
C ARG A 22 1.20 -3.98 -26.31
N HIS A 23 -0.09 -3.78 -26.11
CA HIS A 23 -0.75 -3.94 -24.81
C HIS A 23 -0.65 -5.34 -24.19
N ALA A 24 -0.38 -6.38 -24.99
CA ALA A 24 -0.08 -7.72 -24.49
C ALA A 24 1.30 -7.83 -23.80
N SER A 25 2.19 -6.84 -23.99
CA SER A 25 3.50 -6.80 -23.34
C SER A 25 3.40 -6.11 -22.00
N LEU A 26 3.49 -6.92 -20.95
CA LEU A 26 3.37 -6.48 -19.57
C LEU A 26 4.67 -6.72 -18.81
N TYR A 27 4.93 -5.87 -17.83
CA TYR A 27 6.06 -5.97 -16.92
C TYR A 27 5.61 -5.60 -15.50
N ILE A 28 6.12 -6.31 -14.50
CA ILE A 28 5.84 -6.02 -13.09
C ILE A 28 7.18 -5.71 -12.43
N GLY A 29 7.23 -4.67 -11.62
CA GLY A 29 8.41 -4.32 -10.85
C GLY A 29 8.07 -3.51 -9.61
N SER A 30 9.08 -3.21 -8.80
CA SER A 30 8.95 -2.32 -7.64
C SER A 30 9.87 -1.11 -7.71
N THR A 31 9.47 -0.01 -7.08
CA THR A 31 10.27 1.23 -7.02
C THR A 31 9.80 2.13 -5.87
N PRO A 32 10.70 2.89 -5.22
CA PRO A 32 10.33 4.01 -4.37
C PRO A 32 10.01 5.30 -5.15
N ASN A 33 10.43 5.39 -6.42
CA ASN A 33 10.23 6.58 -7.25
C ASN A 33 9.66 6.15 -8.62
N PRO A 34 8.32 6.17 -8.79
CA PRO A 34 7.67 5.75 -10.02
C PRO A 34 8.04 6.61 -11.25
N PRO A 35 8.01 7.97 -11.20
CA PRO A 35 8.39 8.80 -12.35
C PRO A 35 9.79 8.52 -12.87
N ARG A 36 10.80 8.44 -11.97
CA ARG A 36 12.18 8.13 -12.37
C ARG A 36 12.27 6.75 -13.01
N ARG A 37 11.58 5.75 -12.45
CA ARG A 37 11.63 4.38 -12.97
C ARG A 37 10.97 4.27 -14.35
N LEU A 38 9.91 5.02 -14.62
CA LEU A 38 9.28 5.05 -15.95
C LEU A 38 10.28 5.57 -17.02
N LYS A 39 10.97 6.68 -16.73
CA LYS A 39 12.02 7.23 -17.61
C LYS A 39 13.14 6.22 -17.90
N GLN A 40 13.52 5.42 -16.90
CA GLN A 40 14.51 4.35 -17.08
C GLN A 40 14.03 3.26 -18.05
N HIS A 41 12.76 2.87 -17.98
CA HIS A 41 12.17 1.89 -18.91
C HIS A 41 12.08 2.41 -20.33
N ASN A 42 11.74 3.71 -20.49
CA ASN A 42 11.68 4.38 -21.79
C ASN A 42 13.07 4.72 -22.38
N GLY A 43 14.14 4.60 -21.60
CA GLY A 43 15.51 4.82 -22.04
C GLY A 43 15.96 6.28 -21.96
N GLU A 44 15.14 7.16 -21.38
CA GLU A 44 15.50 8.56 -21.08
C GLU A 44 16.51 8.66 -19.92
N ALA A 45 16.55 7.64 -19.05
CA ALA A 45 17.49 7.55 -17.94
C ALA A 45 18.19 6.18 -17.91
N ARG A 46 19.41 6.14 -17.35
CA ARG A 46 20.18 4.89 -17.19
C ARG A 46 19.54 3.99 -16.11
N GLY A 47 19.63 2.67 -16.31
CA GLY A 47 19.20 1.66 -15.33
C GLY A 47 17.85 0.98 -15.62
N GLY A 48 17.39 0.98 -16.87
CA GLY A 48 16.19 0.23 -17.28
C GLY A 48 16.39 -1.29 -17.27
N ALA A 49 15.31 -2.04 -17.07
CA ALA A 49 15.36 -3.51 -17.10
C ALA A 49 15.63 -4.04 -18.53
N ALA A 50 16.36 -5.15 -18.63
CA ALA A 50 16.67 -5.79 -19.92
C ALA A 50 15.41 -6.21 -20.70
N ARG A 51 14.34 -6.63 -20.00
CA ARG A 51 13.07 -6.99 -20.64
C ARG A 51 12.37 -5.81 -21.32
N THR A 52 12.64 -4.59 -20.85
CA THR A 52 12.03 -3.34 -21.33
C THR A 52 12.95 -2.54 -22.26
N SER A 53 14.12 -3.07 -22.61
CA SER A 53 15.12 -2.36 -23.43
C SER A 53 14.77 -2.32 -24.92
N ARG A 54 13.87 -3.18 -25.38
CA ARG A 54 13.48 -3.30 -26.80
C ARG A 54 12.79 -2.02 -27.26
N MET A 55 13.36 -1.37 -28.28
CA MET A 55 12.83 -0.12 -28.84
C MET A 55 11.41 -0.29 -29.40
N SER A 56 11.11 -1.43 -30.03
CA SER A 56 9.78 -1.72 -30.60
C SER A 56 8.65 -1.89 -29.57
N LEU A 57 8.98 -1.96 -28.28
CA LEU A 57 7.99 -2.02 -27.19
C LEU A 57 7.89 -0.70 -26.42
N ARG A 58 8.77 0.26 -26.69
CA ARG A 58 8.71 1.59 -26.08
C ARG A 58 7.74 2.47 -26.91
N PRO A 59 7.04 3.42 -26.27
CA PRO A 59 7.10 3.74 -24.86
C PRO A 59 6.30 2.79 -23.97
N TRP A 60 6.67 2.76 -22.69
CA TRP A 60 5.96 2.10 -21.61
C TRP A 60 5.13 3.12 -20.84
N GLU A 61 4.03 2.66 -20.28
CA GLU A 61 3.17 3.40 -19.36
C GLU A 61 2.93 2.58 -18.08
N MET A 62 2.79 3.26 -16.93
CA MET A 62 2.34 2.63 -15.69
C MET A 62 0.82 2.66 -15.66
N VAL A 63 0.18 1.50 -15.75
CA VAL A 63 -1.29 1.42 -15.81
C VAL A 63 -1.94 1.30 -14.42
N GLY A 64 -1.19 0.82 -13.45
CA GLY A 64 -1.60 0.73 -12.06
C GLY A 64 -0.46 0.34 -11.15
N LEU A 65 -0.59 0.65 -9.87
CA LEU A 65 0.39 0.29 -8.86
C LEU A 65 -0.25 0.10 -7.49
N VAL A 66 0.43 -0.65 -6.63
CA VAL A 66 0.13 -0.76 -5.21
C VAL A 66 1.16 0.06 -4.46
N SER A 67 0.72 0.88 -3.52
CA SER A 67 1.54 1.72 -2.64
C SER A 67 1.26 1.38 -1.17
N GLY A 68 1.99 2.00 -0.24
CA GLY A 68 1.79 1.82 1.21
C GLY A 68 2.58 0.65 1.81
N PHE A 69 3.58 0.13 1.11
CA PHE A 69 4.41 -0.95 1.65
C PHE A 69 5.27 -0.44 2.83
N PRO A 70 5.28 -1.15 3.97
CA PRO A 70 6.01 -0.72 5.17
C PRO A 70 7.54 -0.80 5.03
N GLY A 71 8.04 -1.32 3.90
CA GLY A 71 9.47 -1.40 3.60
C GLY A 71 9.76 -2.05 2.27
N MET A 72 11.01 -1.91 1.82
CA MET A 72 11.50 -2.50 0.57
C MET A 72 11.29 -4.02 0.51
N VAL A 73 11.60 -4.74 1.60
CA VAL A 73 11.46 -6.20 1.66
C VAL A 73 9.99 -6.62 1.49
N ALA A 74 9.06 -5.85 2.05
CA ALA A 74 7.63 -6.11 1.92
C ALA A 74 7.19 -5.98 0.45
N ALA A 75 7.59 -4.89 -0.22
CA ALA A 75 7.31 -4.69 -1.63
C ALA A 75 7.94 -5.78 -2.52
N LEU A 76 9.18 -6.18 -2.26
CA LEU A 76 9.86 -7.24 -3.04
C LEU A 76 9.17 -8.60 -2.89
N LYS A 77 8.69 -8.94 -1.69
CA LYS A 77 7.91 -10.17 -1.47
C LYS A 77 6.60 -10.16 -2.27
N PHE A 78 5.90 -9.02 -2.27
CA PHE A 78 4.67 -8.86 -3.03
C PHE A 78 4.92 -8.90 -4.55
N GLU A 79 5.95 -8.20 -5.04
CA GLU A 79 6.37 -8.22 -6.44
C GLU A 79 6.67 -9.64 -6.92
N TRP A 80 7.43 -10.41 -6.12
CA TRP A 80 7.77 -11.79 -6.46
C TRP A 80 6.52 -12.68 -6.53
N ALA A 81 5.61 -12.53 -5.56
CA ALA A 81 4.35 -13.27 -5.53
C ALA A 81 3.47 -12.96 -6.76
N LEU A 82 3.39 -11.69 -7.16
CA LEU A 82 2.62 -11.27 -8.33
C LEU A 82 3.28 -11.71 -9.65
N ASN A 83 4.61 -11.75 -9.72
CA ASN A 83 5.33 -12.27 -10.88
C ASN A 83 5.22 -13.80 -11.01
N ASN A 84 5.08 -14.52 -9.89
CA ASN A 84 5.10 -15.98 -9.82
C ASN A 84 3.88 -16.55 -9.07
N PRO A 85 2.64 -16.25 -9.52
CA PRO A 85 1.43 -16.69 -8.80
C PRO A 85 1.32 -18.21 -8.71
N HIS A 86 1.79 -18.92 -9.74
CA HIS A 86 1.88 -20.38 -9.79
C HIS A 86 2.83 -21.01 -8.76
N LEU A 87 3.78 -20.25 -8.19
CA LEU A 87 4.75 -20.73 -7.19
C LEU A 87 4.55 -20.09 -5.81
N SER A 88 3.74 -19.03 -5.72
CA SER A 88 3.58 -18.27 -4.49
C SER A 88 2.93 -19.12 -3.41
N LEU A 89 3.61 -19.24 -2.27
CA LEU A 89 3.09 -19.89 -1.06
C LEU A 89 2.09 -19.01 -0.30
N HIS A 90 2.06 -17.71 -0.61
CA HIS A 90 1.07 -16.79 -0.03
C HIS A 90 -0.34 -17.06 -0.55
N ILE A 91 -0.45 -17.72 -1.71
CA ILE A 91 -1.72 -18.11 -2.32
C ILE A 91 -2.02 -19.55 -1.90
N PRO A 92 -3.10 -19.80 -1.14
CA PRO A 92 -3.55 -21.16 -0.85
C PRO A 92 -3.77 -21.94 -2.15
N SER A 93 -3.39 -23.22 -2.16
CA SER A 93 -3.49 -24.05 -3.38
C SER A 93 -4.92 -24.10 -3.94
N ALA A 94 -5.95 -24.05 -3.08
CA ALA A 94 -7.36 -24.05 -3.48
C ALA A 94 -7.79 -22.77 -4.21
N SER A 95 -7.17 -21.62 -3.90
CA SER A 95 -7.50 -20.33 -4.50
C SER A 95 -6.56 -19.97 -5.68
N ARG A 96 -5.64 -20.86 -6.05
CA ARG A 96 -4.62 -20.59 -7.07
C ARG A 96 -5.25 -20.58 -8.46
N ILE A 97 -5.32 -19.37 -9.05
CA ILE A 97 -5.87 -19.15 -10.39
C ILE A 97 -4.89 -19.58 -11.49
N THR A 98 -3.60 -19.29 -11.30
CA THR A 98 -2.60 -19.51 -12.36
C THR A 98 -1.85 -20.81 -12.17
N VAL A 99 -1.98 -21.73 -13.14
CA VAL A 99 -1.31 -23.02 -13.16
C VAL A 99 -0.33 -23.10 -14.35
N SER A 100 0.77 -23.82 -14.19
CA SER A 100 1.73 -24.07 -15.27
C SER A 100 1.20 -25.13 -16.24
N ASN A 101 0.91 -24.73 -17.48
CA ASN A 101 0.38 -25.62 -18.53
C ASN A 101 1.47 -26.47 -19.22
N GLY A 102 2.53 -26.86 -18.51
CA GLY A 102 3.54 -27.74 -19.08
C GLY A 102 4.89 -27.66 -18.40
N VAL A 103 5.78 -28.55 -18.82
CA VAL A 103 7.11 -28.77 -18.25
C VAL A 103 8.17 -28.45 -19.30
N LYS A 104 9.31 -27.92 -18.87
CA LYS A 104 10.49 -27.70 -19.70
C LYS A 104 11.22 -29.03 -19.92
N LYS A 105 12.14 -29.08 -20.89
CA LYS A 105 12.98 -30.28 -21.14
C LYS A 105 13.77 -30.74 -19.90
N ASN A 106 14.06 -29.82 -18.98
CA ASN A 106 14.77 -30.08 -17.73
C ASN A 106 13.85 -30.43 -16.54
N GLY A 107 12.60 -30.83 -16.78
CA GLY A 107 11.68 -31.28 -15.73
C GLY A 107 11.03 -30.16 -14.90
N HIS A 108 11.45 -28.89 -15.05
CA HIS A 108 10.85 -27.78 -14.31
C HIS A 108 9.58 -27.23 -14.99
N PRO A 109 8.56 -26.82 -14.22
CA PRO A 109 7.36 -26.17 -14.78
C PRO A 109 7.70 -24.95 -15.65
N ARG A 110 6.96 -24.81 -16.75
CA ARG A 110 7.05 -23.61 -17.60
C ARG A 110 6.32 -22.47 -16.92
N ARG A 111 6.93 -21.27 -16.97
CA ARG A 111 6.29 -20.05 -16.48
C ARG A 111 5.04 -19.76 -17.35
N PRO A 112 3.85 -19.62 -16.75
CA PRO A 112 2.65 -19.22 -17.46
C PRO A 112 2.84 -17.86 -18.14
N ARG A 113 2.21 -17.68 -19.31
CA ARG A 113 2.14 -16.36 -19.95
C ARG A 113 1.15 -15.50 -19.17
N MET A 114 1.56 -14.31 -18.77
CA MET A 114 0.71 -13.40 -18.02
C MET A 114 -0.04 -12.48 -19.00
N SER A 115 -1.36 -12.49 -18.93
CA SER A 115 -2.24 -11.51 -19.57
C SER A 115 -2.65 -10.45 -18.55
N LEU A 116 -3.17 -9.31 -19.02
CA LEU A 116 -3.62 -8.25 -18.13
C LEU A 116 -4.75 -8.73 -17.19
N PRO A 117 -5.81 -9.41 -17.66
CA PRO A 117 -6.84 -9.96 -16.76
C PRO A 117 -6.23 -10.92 -15.72
N SER A 118 -5.32 -11.80 -16.13
CA SER A 118 -4.64 -12.72 -15.22
C SER A 118 -3.84 -11.97 -14.14
N ILE A 119 -3.15 -10.88 -14.49
CA ILE A 119 -2.45 -10.04 -13.50
C ILE A 119 -3.45 -9.43 -12.51
N LEU A 120 -4.58 -8.90 -13.00
CA LEU A 120 -5.58 -8.24 -12.18
C LEU A 120 -6.28 -9.22 -11.22
N SER A 121 -6.63 -10.42 -11.67
CA SER A 121 -7.21 -11.45 -10.78
C SER A 121 -6.20 -11.92 -9.73
N ASN A 122 -4.93 -12.12 -10.09
CA ASN A 122 -3.90 -12.47 -9.11
C ASN A 122 -3.59 -11.32 -8.16
N LEU A 123 -3.65 -10.08 -8.62
CA LEU A 123 -3.47 -8.89 -7.77
C LEU A 123 -4.57 -8.82 -6.72
N GLN A 124 -5.83 -8.98 -7.14
CA GLN A 124 -7.00 -9.04 -6.26
C GLN A 124 -6.84 -10.15 -5.20
N LEU A 125 -6.46 -11.34 -5.63
CA LEU A 125 -6.19 -12.47 -4.73
C LEU A 125 -5.05 -12.17 -3.74
N LEU A 126 -3.95 -11.59 -4.21
CA LEU A 126 -2.83 -11.23 -3.33
C LEU A 126 -3.18 -10.14 -2.33
N LEU A 127 -4.16 -9.29 -2.61
CA LEU A 127 -4.63 -8.27 -1.67
C LEU A 127 -5.60 -8.86 -0.62
N SER A 128 -6.29 -9.96 -0.92
CA SER A 128 -7.20 -10.64 0.02
C SER A 128 -6.52 -11.68 0.92
N VAL A 129 -5.35 -12.22 0.53
CA VAL A 129 -4.67 -13.26 1.33
C VAL A 129 -4.21 -12.75 2.71
N PRO A 130 -4.22 -13.60 3.76
CA PRO A 130 -3.82 -13.24 5.12
C PRO A 130 -2.42 -12.63 5.26
N SER A 131 -1.53 -12.96 4.32
CA SER A 131 -0.15 -12.47 4.31
C SER A 131 -0.04 -10.97 4.06
N PHE A 132 -0.92 -10.42 3.22
CA PHE A 132 -0.80 -9.04 2.73
C PHE A 132 -1.99 -8.15 3.11
N ARG A 133 -3.17 -8.72 3.40
CA ARG A 133 -4.40 -7.95 3.73
C ARG A 133 -4.29 -7.02 4.95
N ARG A 134 -3.30 -7.23 5.82
CA ARG A 134 -3.08 -6.41 7.04
C ARG A 134 -2.17 -5.21 6.79
N TRP A 135 -1.52 -5.14 5.64
CA TRP A 135 -0.69 -3.99 5.30
C TRP A 135 -1.57 -2.81 4.87
N PRO A 136 -1.18 -1.56 5.19
CA PRO A 136 -1.93 -0.37 4.82
C PRO A 136 -1.72 -0.03 3.34
N LEU A 137 -2.12 -0.96 2.47
CA LEU A 137 -1.90 -0.84 1.04
C LEU A 137 -2.97 0.05 0.40
N THR A 138 -2.59 0.72 -0.68
CA THR A 138 -3.50 1.49 -1.53
C THR A 138 -3.25 1.10 -2.97
N LEU A 139 -4.32 0.72 -3.66
CA LEU A 139 -4.31 0.35 -5.07
C LEU A 139 -4.64 1.58 -5.92
N HIS A 140 -3.78 1.89 -6.89
CA HIS A 140 -3.91 3.04 -7.77
C HIS A 140 -4.08 2.56 -9.21
N PHE A 141 -5.06 3.13 -9.92
CA PHE A 141 -5.27 2.91 -11.35
C PHE A 141 -5.14 4.21 -12.13
N PHE A 142 -4.37 4.16 -13.22
CA PHE A 142 -4.11 5.33 -14.07
C PHE A 142 -4.76 5.24 -15.45
N ALA A 143 -5.27 4.06 -15.82
CA ALA A 143 -5.88 3.82 -17.12
C ALA A 143 -7.32 3.31 -16.95
N LYS A 144 -8.28 3.97 -17.63
CA LYS A 144 -9.73 3.71 -17.52
C LYS A 144 -10.08 2.27 -17.92
N ASP A 145 -9.44 1.75 -18.96
CA ASP A 145 -9.65 0.39 -19.47
C ASP A 145 -9.15 -0.68 -18.49
N VAL A 146 -8.01 -0.45 -17.85
CA VAL A 146 -7.46 -1.36 -16.84
C VAL A 146 -8.32 -1.38 -15.59
N TYR A 147 -8.83 -0.22 -15.16
CA TYR A 147 -9.78 -0.15 -14.05
C TYR A 147 -11.08 -0.92 -14.36
N LYS A 148 -11.65 -0.76 -15.55
CA LYS A 148 -12.82 -1.52 -15.99
C LYS A 148 -12.55 -3.03 -16.03
N ALA A 149 -11.40 -3.45 -16.55
CA ALA A 149 -11.00 -4.86 -16.57
C ALA A 149 -10.84 -5.44 -15.15
N TRP A 150 -10.34 -4.62 -14.21
CA TRP A 150 -10.22 -5.00 -12.81
C TRP A 150 -11.58 -5.13 -12.14
N LEU A 151 -12.52 -4.21 -12.39
CA LEU A 151 -13.89 -4.30 -11.87
C LEU A 151 -14.58 -5.60 -12.31
N SER A 152 -14.48 -5.94 -13.60
CA SER A 152 -14.99 -7.22 -14.12
C SER A 152 -14.36 -8.41 -13.40
N SER A 153 -13.03 -8.41 -13.27
CA SER A 153 -12.31 -9.51 -12.61
C SER A 153 -12.63 -9.63 -11.11
N SER A 154 -12.98 -8.51 -10.47
CA SER A 154 -13.30 -8.44 -9.04
C SER A 154 -14.72 -8.94 -8.77
N ALA A 155 -15.66 -8.69 -9.69
CA ALA A 155 -17.03 -9.21 -9.61
C ALA A 155 -17.08 -10.73 -9.65
N ASP A 156 -16.17 -11.36 -10.42
CA ASP A 156 -16.09 -12.82 -10.54
C ASP A 156 -15.35 -13.50 -9.36
N SER A 157 -14.73 -12.72 -8.48
CA SER A 157 -13.87 -13.25 -7.42
C SER A 157 -14.65 -13.71 -6.20
N THR A 158 -14.33 -14.90 -5.68
CA THR A 158 -14.99 -15.49 -4.49
C THR A 158 -14.63 -14.75 -3.19
N GLU A 159 -13.47 -14.09 -3.14
CA GLU A 159 -12.98 -13.39 -1.95
C GLU A 159 -13.07 -11.87 -2.15
N PRO A 160 -13.98 -11.18 -1.44
CA PRO A 160 -14.17 -9.75 -1.60
C PRO A 160 -12.94 -8.95 -1.14
N ILE A 161 -12.76 -7.77 -1.73
CA ILE A 161 -11.72 -6.82 -1.34
C ILE A 161 -11.94 -6.43 0.14
N PRO A 162 -10.89 -6.39 0.97
CA PRO A 162 -11.02 -5.84 2.31
C PRO A 162 -11.49 -4.38 2.26
N ASN A 163 -12.53 -4.01 3.02
CA ASN A 163 -13.03 -2.63 3.11
C ASN A 163 -11.95 -1.61 3.55
N THR A 164 -10.85 -2.10 4.13
CA THR A 164 -9.70 -1.28 4.55
C THR A 164 -8.74 -0.93 3.41
N LEU A 165 -8.87 -1.56 2.24
CA LEU A 165 -8.01 -1.30 1.10
C LEU A 165 -8.50 -0.02 0.39
N GLY A 166 -7.65 1.02 0.37
CA GLY A 166 -7.93 2.20 -0.44
C GLY A 166 -7.77 1.88 -1.93
N VAL A 167 -8.79 2.19 -2.74
CA VAL A 167 -8.72 2.13 -4.21
C VAL A 167 -8.87 3.53 -4.75
N VAL A 168 -7.84 4.02 -5.44
CA VAL A 168 -7.75 5.38 -5.98
C VAL A 168 -7.61 5.31 -7.49
N THR A 169 -8.33 6.18 -8.19
CA THR A 169 -8.26 6.28 -9.65
C THR A 169 -7.84 7.69 -10.04
N ASP A 170 -6.84 7.80 -10.92
CA ASP A 170 -6.35 9.07 -11.46
C ASP A 170 -6.06 8.89 -12.95
N PHE A 171 -7.08 9.16 -13.77
CA PHE A 171 -7.08 8.86 -15.20
C PHE A 171 -6.46 9.96 -16.08
N GLY A 172 -5.93 11.02 -15.48
CA GLY A 172 -5.48 12.20 -16.21
C GLY A 172 -6.61 13.01 -16.86
N PRO A 173 -6.29 14.19 -17.41
CA PRO A 173 -7.24 15.05 -18.09
C PRO A 173 -7.76 14.38 -19.39
N ASP A 174 -9.03 14.61 -19.71
CA ASP A 174 -9.62 14.10 -20.95
C ASP A 174 -8.96 14.82 -22.14
N PRO A 175 -8.53 14.12 -23.21
CA PRO A 175 -7.91 14.75 -24.38
C PRO A 175 -8.80 15.79 -25.08
N THR A 176 -10.10 15.81 -24.78
CA THR A 176 -11.06 16.80 -25.28
C THR A 176 -11.20 18.04 -24.41
N ALA A 177 -10.69 18.01 -23.18
CA ALA A 177 -10.72 19.14 -22.26
C ALA A 177 -9.44 19.97 -22.45
N SER A 178 -9.57 21.11 -23.14
CA SER A 178 -8.55 22.15 -23.17
C SER A 178 -8.45 22.84 -21.80
N SER A 179 -7.85 22.18 -20.81
CA SER A 179 -7.54 22.80 -19.51
C SER A 179 -6.06 23.11 -19.44
N SER A 180 -5.76 24.39 -19.29
CA SER A 180 -4.45 25.04 -19.13
C SER A 180 -3.78 24.83 -17.77
N ASP A 181 -4.17 23.80 -17.01
CA ASP A 181 -3.64 23.55 -15.67
C ASP A 181 -2.55 22.49 -15.74
N ASP A 182 -1.30 22.89 -15.42
CA ASP A 182 -0.11 22.05 -15.23
C ASP A 182 -0.24 21.08 -14.03
N ALA A 183 -1.45 20.61 -13.72
CA ALA A 183 -1.71 19.69 -12.64
C ALA A 183 -1.06 18.34 -12.97
N ALA A 184 -0.04 17.98 -12.19
CA ALA A 184 0.57 16.66 -12.28
C ALA A 184 -0.49 15.58 -12.01
N TRP A 185 -0.56 14.57 -12.88
CA TRP A 185 -1.52 13.47 -12.79
C TRP A 185 -0.82 12.11 -12.77
N GLY A 186 -1.57 11.09 -12.38
CA GLY A 186 -1.14 9.71 -12.29
C GLY A 186 0.08 9.52 -11.40
N ILE A 187 1.14 8.94 -11.95
CA ILE A 187 2.37 8.69 -11.18
C ILE A 187 3.11 9.96 -10.78
N HIS A 188 2.83 11.08 -11.44
CA HIS A 188 3.47 12.38 -11.18
C HIS A 188 2.78 13.13 -10.04
N ALA A 189 1.52 12.81 -9.75
CA ALA A 189 0.76 13.35 -8.61
C ALA A 189 1.15 12.70 -7.28
N LEU A 190 1.79 11.53 -7.31
CA LEU A 190 2.11 10.78 -6.10
C LEU A 190 3.18 11.48 -5.25
N PRO A 191 2.93 11.72 -3.95
CA PRO A 191 3.92 12.29 -3.06
C PRO A 191 5.08 11.29 -2.88
N LEU A 192 6.29 11.72 -3.22
CA LEU A 192 7.50 10.89 -3.13
C LEU A 192 8.20 11.01 -1.76
N ASP A 193 7.77 11.97 -0.94
CA ASP A 193 8.33 12.31 0.35
C ASP A 193 7.28 12.27 1.48
N TYR A 194 7.69 12.59 2.70
CA TYR A 194 6.82 12.56 3.88
C TYR A 194 5.95 13.81 4.02
N VAL A 195 5.84 14.66 2.99
CA VAL A 195 5.01 15.88 3.06
C VAL A 195 3.58 15.61 3.51
N PRO A 196 2.88 14.54 3.03
CA PRO A 196 1.50 14.28 3.46
C PRO A 196 1.35 14.07 4.96
N ILE A 197 2.35 13.48 5.63
CA ILE A 197 2.32 13.20 7.07
C ILE A 197 3.07 14.25 7.90
N LYS A 198 3.67 15.26 7.26
CA LYS A 198 4.50 16.27 7.92
C LYS A 198 3.72 17.04 8.99
N ALA A 199 2.45 17.35 8.73
CA ALA A 199 1.59 18.04 9.69
C ALA A 199 1.36 17.20 10.96
N ASP A 200 1.18 15.88 10.81
CA ASP A 200 0.99 14.97 11.94
C ASP A 200 2.30 14.74 12.69
N CYS A 201 3.42 14.57 11.98
CA CYS A 201 4.74 14.45 12.61
C CYS A 201 5.09 15.69 13.45
N TRP A 202 4.75 16.89 12.98
CA TRP A 202 5.03 18.12 13.73
C TRP A 202 4.18 18.23 15.02
N ARG A 203 2.96 17.68 15.03
CA ARG A 203 2.12 17.65 16.26
C ARG A 203 2.75 16.83 17.39
N TYR A 204 3.55 15.82 17.04
CA TYR A 204 4.22 14.94 18.00
C TYR A 204 5.73 15.22 18.15
N ALA A 205 6.28 16.17 17.38
CA ALA A 205 7.67 16.58 17.53
C ALA A 205 7.81 17.31 18.88
N PRO A 206 8.81 16.96 19.72
CA PRO A 206 9.05 17.69 20.96
C PRO A 206 9.34 19.14 20.63
N THR A 207 8.40 20.03 20.97
CA THR A 207 8.58 21.46 20.77
C THR A 207 9.57 21.96 21.83
N LYS A 208 10.76 22.36 21.35
CA LYS A 208 11.93 22.92 22.08
C LYS A 208 12.99 21.92 22.52
N PRO A 209 14.28 22.29 22.46
CA PRO A 209 15.33 21.55 23.14
C PRO A 209 15.07 21.69 24.63
N ALA A 210 14.57 20.62 25.25
CA ALA A 210 14.64 20.49 26.70
C ALA A 210 16.13 20.56 27.06
N LYS A 211 16.56 21.68 27.65
CA LYS A 211 17.75 21.67 28.49
C LYS A 211 17.56 20.50 29.45
N ALA A 212 18.50 19.57 29.43
CA ALA A 212 18.55 18.45 30.35
C ALA A 212 18.56 18.98 31.79
N SER A 213 17.38 19.08 32.39
CA SER A 213 17.12 19.11 33.84
C SER A 213 15.60 19.10 34.00
N ALA A 214 14.99 17.95 33.72
CA ALA A 214 13.63 17.67 34.15
C ALA A 214 13.74 16.49 35.11
N ILE A 215 13.72 16.86 36.39
CA ILE A 215 13.55 15.98 37.54
C ILE A 215 12.43 14.99 37.23
N PHE A 216 12.76 13.69 37.24
CA PHE A 216 11.80 12.61 37.22
C PHE A 216 10.88 12.75 38.43
N HIS A 217 9.66 13.22 38.25
CA HIS A 217 8.56 12.98 39.17
C HIS A 217 7.25 12.76 38.37
N ALA A 218 6.80 11.51 38.41
CA ALA A 218 5.43 11.04 38.19
C ALA A 218 4.64 11.70 37.03
N GLY A 219 4.86 11.23 35.81
CA GLY A 219 4.05 11.56 34.64
C GLY A 219 3.68 10.31 33.84
N VAL A 220 2.62 9.63 34.26
CA VAL A 220 2.01 8.53 33.51
C VAL A 220 1.52 9.07 32.16
N VAL A 221 2.12 8.62 31.07
CA VAL A 221 1.48 8.72 29.75
C VAL A 221 0.38 7.67 29.73
N ILE A 222 -0.88 8.09 29.87
CA ILE A 222 -2.03 7.21 29.61
C ILE A 222 -2.04 6.96 28.10
N CYS A 223 -1.43 5.86 27.69
CA CYS A 223 -1.64 5.28 26.37
C CYS A 223 -3.14 4.98 26.24
N SER A 224 -3.81 5.44 25.18
CA SER A 224 -5.25 5.27 24.97
C SER A 224 -5.67 3.80 24.69
N ALA A 225 -4.83 2.83 25.04
CA ALA A 225 -5.10 1.42 24.92
C ALA A 225 -4.62 0.69 26.18
N THR A 226 -5.32 0.87 27.32
CA THR A 226 -5.42 -0.18 28.35
C THR A 226 -6.51 0.16 29.37
N ARG A 227 -7.55 -0.67 29.43
CA ARG A 227 -8.45 -0.77 30.58
C ARG A 227 -8.42 -2.23 31.07
N ARG A 228 -8.25 -2.38 32.40
CA ARG A 228 -8.32 -3.60 33.25
C ARG A 228 -7.10 -4.52 33.22
N THR A 229 -6.61 -5.12 34.30
CA THR A 229 -6.81 -5.08 35.77
C THR A 229 -5.79 -6.11 36.30
N ASN A 230 -5.09 -5.87 37.42
CA ASN A 230 -4.58 -6.98 38.23
C ASN A 230 -4.22 -6.56 39.67
N LYS A 231 -4.99 -7.11 40.62
CA LYS A 231 -4.71 -7.36 42.07
C LYS A 231 -5.09 -6.26 43.10
N PRO A 232 -5.21 -6.59 44.42
CA PRO A 232 -6.48 -6.93 45.07
C PRO A 232 -6.84 -6.01 46.25
N TRP A 233 -8.12 -6.06 46.64
CA TRP A 233 -8.79 -5.52 47.83
C TRP A 233 -7.99 -4.64 48.82
N PHE A 234 -8.29 -3.34 48.83
CA PHE A 234 -8.40 -2.56 50.05
C PHE A 234 -9.78 -1.89 50.10
N LEU A 235 -10.52 -2.21 51.15
CA LEU A 235 -11.81 -1.65 51.48
C LEU A 235 -11.63 -0.16 51.81
N PHE A 236 -12.08 0.73 50.93
CA PHE A 236 -12.35 2.13 51.30
C PHE A 236 -13.81 2.45 51.02
N ARG A 237 -14.52 2.59 52.13
CA ARG A 237 -15.91 3.02 52.28
C ARG A 237 -16.09 4.38 51.61
N VAL A 238 -16.95 4.45 50.59
CA VAL A 238 -17.37 5.72 49.99
C VAL A 238 -18.25 6.45 51.00
N VAL A 239 -17.70 7.47 51.66
CA VAL A 239 -18.50 8.51 52.33
C VAL A 239 -18.72 9.60 51.28
N ALA A 240 -19.97 9.76 50.87
CA ALA A 240 -20.41 10.81 49.96
C ALA A 240 -20.25 12.20 50.61
N PRO A 241 -19.91 13.26 49.85
CA PRO A 241 -20.25 14.61 50.25
C PRO A 241 -21.58 15.00 49.59
N SER A 242 -22.59 15.12 50.45
CA SER A 242 -23.87 15.74 50.18
C SER A 242 -23.70 17.25 50.07
N VAL A 243 -24.27 17.90 49.04
CA VAL A 243 -24.72 19.29 49.12
C VAL A 243 -25.97 19.49 48.27
N ARG A 244 -27.12 19.61 48.94
CA ARG A 244 -28.14 20.60 48.55
C ARG A 244 -28.96 20.98 49.78
N VAL A 245 -28.79 22.22 50.21
CA VAL A 245 -29.59 22.88 51.24
C VAL A 245 -30.86 23.38 50.58
N MET A 246 -32.02 23.02 51.13
CA MET A 246 -33.32 23.64 50.86
C MET A 246 -33.82 24.20 52.20
N PHE A 247 -33.90 25.52 52.31
CA PHE A 247 -34.59 26.19 53.42
C PHE A 247 -36.06 26.36 53.06
N GLY A 248 -36.93 25.93 53.97
CA GLY A 248 -38.35 26.25 53.96
C GLY A 248 -38.93 25.98 55.35
N GLY A 249 -39.48 27.02 55.98
CA GLY A 249 -40.38 26.91 57.13
C GLY A 249 -40.07 27.87 58.27
N SER A 250 -40.81 28.98 58.32
CA SER A 250 -41.11 29.69 59.57
C SER A 250 -42.27 29.01 60.28
N ILE A 251 -42.16 28.82 61.60
CA ILE A 251 -43.15 29.22 62.61
C ILE A 251 -42.35 29.81 63.77
#